data_AF-A0A3B0Q9Q7-F1
#
_entry.id   AF-A0A3B0Q9Q7-F1
#
_cell.length_a   1.000
_cell.length_b   1.000
_cell.length_c   1.000
_cell.angle_alpha   90.00
_cell.angle_beta   90.00
_cell.angle_gamma   90.00
#
_symmetry.space_group_name_H-M   'P 1'
#
loop_
_entity.id
_entity.type
_entity.pdbx_description
1 polymer ?
#
loop_
_entity_poly.entity_id
_entity_poly.type
_entity_poly.pdbx_seq_one_letter_code
_entity_poly.pdbx_strand_id
1 'polypeptide(L)'
;MIDPARSGVKESIDEALEAGIKPIMITGDHLTTAVAIAKELGIYQEGDLAITGAQLAQMSDEELFNTVRKISVYARVNPSDKLRIVKSW
;
A
#
# COMPACT_ATOMS: atom_id res chain seq x y z
N MET A 1 8.42 5.91 -17.72
CA MET A 1 9.32 6.70 -16.86
C MET A 1 8.95 6.38 -15.43
N ILE A 2 9.92 6.05 -14.57
CA ILE A 2 9.68 5.77 -13.15
C ILE A 2 10.04 7.05 -12.40
N ASP A 3 9.11 7.59 -11.63
CA ASP A 3 9.40 8.72 -10.74
C ASP A 3 10.14 8.17 -9.51
N PRO A 4 11.40 8.59 -9.27
CA PRO A 4 12.15 8.10 -8.14
C PRO A 4 11.54 8.58 -6.82
N ALA A 5 11.67 7.79 -5.78
CA ALA A 5 11.33 8.23 -4.43
C ALA A 5 12.15 9.49 -4.06
N ARG A 6 11.54 10.38 -3.29
CA ARG A 6 12.25 11.55 -2.77
C ARG A 6 13.34 11.11 -1.79
N SER A 7 14.43 11.88 -1.71
CA SER A 7 15.44 11.68 -0.68
C SER A 7 14.81 11.73 0.72
N GLY A 8 15.26 10.88 1.64
CA GLY A 8 14.74 10.81 3.01
C GLY A 8 13.50 9.92 3.20
N VAL A 9 12.85 9.45 2.11
CA VAL A 9 11.62 8.65 2.21
C VAL A 9 11.88 7.29 2.85
N LYS A 10 13.00 6.65 2.50
CA LYS A 10 13.33 5.33 3.04
C LYS A 10 13.60 5.42 4.55
N GLU A 11 14.39 6.40 4.96
CA GLU A 11 14.72 6.68 6.35
C GLU A 11 13.45 6.94 7.17
N SER A 12 12.51 7.72 6.63
CA SER A 12 11.22 7.99 7.30
C SER A 12 10.35 6.73 7.44
N ILE A 13 10.43 5.81 6.48
CA ILE A 13 9.71 4.54 6.52
C ILE A 13 10.33 3.61 7.57
N ASP A 14 11.66 3.56 7.63
CA ASP A 14 12.38 2.78 8.62
C ASP A 14 12.04 3.26 10.04
N GLU A 15 12.04 4.58 10.30
CA GLU A 15 11.61 5.17 11.57
C GLU A 15 10.16 4.80 11.94
N ALA A 16 9.25 4.83 10.97
CA ALA A 16 7.85 4.43 11.20
C ALA A 16 7.74 2.95 11.59
N LEU A 17 8.48 2.08 10.91
CA LEU A 17 8.52 0.65 11.22
C LEU A 17 9.09 0.38 12.62
N GLU A 18 10.18 1.06 12.99
CA GLU A 18 10.77 0.98 14.34
C GLU A 18 9.80 1.45 15.43
N ALA A 19 8.95 2.44 15.13
CA ALA A 19 7.88 2.90 16.01
C ALA A 19 6.65 1.95 16.06
N GLY A 20 6.66 0.85 15.30
CA GLY A 20 5.53 -0.09 15.21
C GLY A 20 4.36 0.42 14.37
N ILE A 21 4.57 1.47 13.56
CA ILE A 21 3.58 2.01 12.64
C ILE A 21 3.72 1.28 11.31
N LYS A 22 2.65 0.64 10.82
CA LYS A 22 2.64 -0.02 9.51
C LYS A 22 2.41 1.00 8.39
N PRO A 23 3.41 1.30 7.54
CA PRO A 23 3.20 2.14 6.37
C PRO A 23 2.44 1.35 5.30
N ILE A 24 1.60 2.04 4.52
CA ILE A 24 0.93 1.47 3.35
C ILE A 24 1.13 2.37 2.14
N MET A 25 1.30 1.77 0.96
CA MET A 25 1.41 2.49 -0.31
C MET A 25 0.06 2.51 -1.02
N ILE A 26 -0.37 3.71 -1.43
CA ILE A 26 -1.58 3.91 -2.23
C ILE A 26 -1.18 4.74 -3.46
N THR A 27 -1.19 4.15 -4.65
CA THR A 27 -0.69 4.78 -5.89
C THR A 27 -1.59 4.56 -7.11
N GLY A 28 -1.46 5.44 -8.10
CA GLY A 28 -2.03 5.30 -9.45
C GLY A 28 -1.18 4.46 -10.42
N ASP A 29 0.00 4.00 -9.96
CA ASP A 29 0.91 3.19 -10.77
C ASP A 29 0.40 1.77 -11.02
N HIS A 30 1.07 1.06 -11.93
CA HIS A 30 0.87 -0.36 -12.13
C HIS A 30 1.35 -1.17 -10.91
N LEU A 31 0.65 -2.28 -10.62
CA LEU A 31 0.92 -3.12 -9.45
C LEU A 31 2.38 -3.60 -9.38
N THR A 32 2.96 -4.02 -10.50
CA THR A 32 4.34 -4.51 -10.55
C THR A 32 5.36 -3.43 -10.19
N THR A 33 5.19 -2.22 -10.73
CA THR A 33 6.02 -1.06 -10.40
C THR A 33 5.84 -0.65 -8.94
N ALA A 34 4.61 -0.57 -8.47
CA ALA A 34 4.30 -0.20 -7.09
C ALA A 34 4.93 -1.18 -6.09
N VAL A 35 4.84 -2.49 -6.35
CA VAL A 35 5.47 -3.52 -5.50
C VAL A 35 6.99 -3.43 -5.53
N ALA A 36 7.60 -3.17 -6.69
CA ALA A 36 9.05 -3.00 -6.78
C ALA A 36 9.54 -1.83 -5.92
N ILE A 37 8.89 -0.67 -6.02
CA ILE A 37 9.21 0.51 -5.23
C ILE A 37 8.91 0.25 -3.74
N ALA A 38 7.77 -0.35 -3.42
CA ALA A 38 7.40 -0.65 -2.04
C ALA A 38 8.38 -1.61 -1.36
N LYS A 39 8.95 -2.57 -2.08
CA LYS A 39 10.02 -3.45 -1.58
C LYS A 39 11.31 -2.69 -1.31
N GLU A 40 11.73 -1.85 -2.25
CA GLU A 40 12.94 -1.03 -2.10
C GLU A 40 12.87 -0.11 -0.87
N LEU A 41 11.68 0.44 -0.61
CA LEU A 41 11.38 1.32 0.51
C LEU A 41 11.05 0.60 1.82
N GLY A 42 10.94 -0.74 1.85
CA GLY A 42 10.60 -1.50 3.06
C GLY A 42 9.11 -1.53 3.44
N ILE A 43 8.23 -0.95 2.60
CA ILE A 43 6.76 -0.94 2.79
C ILE A 43 6.16 -2.33 2.56
N TYR A 44 6.63 -3.05 1.53
CA TYR A 44 6.14 -4.38 1.19
C TYR A 44 7.13 -5.44 1.68
N GLN A 45 6.70 -6.25 2.65
CA GLN A 45 7.51 -7.31 3.26
C GLN A 45 6.98 -8.70 2.90
N GLU A 46 7.75 -9.73 3.25
CA GLU A 46 7.33 -11.10 3.00
C GLU A 46 6.03 -11.43 3.77
N GLY A 47 5.05 -11.99 3.07
CA GLY A 47 3.71 -12.28 3.62
C GLY A 47 2.69 -11.15 3.42
N ASP A 48 3.11 -9.96 2.96
CA ASP A 48 2.17 -8.88 2.62
C ASP A 48 1.43 -9.16 1.30
N LEU A 49 0.24 -8.58 1.20
CA LEU A 49 -0.58 -8.56 0.01
C LEU A 49 -0.44 -7.24 -0.73
N ALA A 50 -0.53 -7.31 -2.05
CA ALA A 50 -0.58 -6.18 -2.95
C ALA A 50 -1.76 -6.38 -3.91
N ILE A 51 -2.64 -5.39 -4.01
CA ILE A 51 -3.85 -5.48 -4.83
C ILE A 51 -4.04 -4.24 -5.69
N THR A 52 -4.85 -4.38 -6.73
CA THR A 52 -5.32 -3.27 -7.57
C THR A 52 -6.64 -2.70 -7.06
N GLY A 53 -6.98 -1.47 -7.47
CA GLY A 53 -8.30 -0.88 -7.25
C GLY A 53 -9.44 -1.75 -7.81
N ALA A 54 -9.20 -2.45 -8.93
CA ALA A 54 -10.18 -3.39 -9.49
C ALA A 54 -10.43 -4.61 -8.59
N GLN A 55 -9.38 -5.17 -7.97
CA GLN A 55 -9.52 -6.24 -6.99
C GLN A 55 -10.19 -5.73 -5.71
N LEU A 56 -9.82 -4.53 -5.25
CA LEU A 56 -10.46 -3.89 -4.09
C LEU A 56 -11.97 -3.71 -4.31
N ALA A 57 -12.39 -3.29 -5.50
CA ALA A 57 -13.81 -3.12 -5.85
C ALA A 57 -14.62 -4.42 -5.82
N GLN A 58 -13.97 -5.58 -5.91
CA GLN A 58 -14.62 -6.90 -5.81
C GLN A 58 -14.73 -7.39 -4.36
N MET A 59 -13.98 -6.80 -3.43
CA MET A 59 -14.08 -7.13 -2.01
C MET A 59 -15.30 -6.44 -1.43
N SER A 60 -16.03 -7.12 -0.55
CA SER A 60 -16.98 -6.52 0.38
C SER A 60 -16.23 -5.73 1.48
N ASP A 61 -16.96 -4.89 2.22
CA ASP A 61 -16.36 -4.13 3.33
C ASP A 61 -15.90 -5.04 4.48
N GLU A 62 -16.58 -6.17 4.71
CA GLU A 62 -16.17 -7.17 5.70
C GLU A 62 -14.89 -7.89 5.27
N GLU A 63 -14.79 -8.33 4.01
CA GLU A 63 -13.58 -8.94 3.48
C GLU A 63 -12.39 -7.98 3.53
N LEU A 64 -12.62 -6.71 3.17
CA LEU A 64 -11.59 -5.68 3.27
C LEU A 64 -11.17 -5.47 4.72
N PHE A 65 -12.11 -5.30 5.66
CA PHE A 65 -11.80 -5.13 7.09
C PHE A 65 -10.94 -6.29 7.65
N ASN A 66 -11.26 -7.53 7.29
CA ASN A 66 -10.52 -8.71 7.75
C ASN A 66 -9.13 -8.85 7.13
N THR A 67 -8.88 -8.23 5.99
CA THR A 67 -7.62 -8.38 5.22
C THR A 67 -6.77 -7.12 5.18
N VAL A 68 -7.31 -5.95 5.52
CA VAL A 68 -6.68 -4.64 5.34
C VAL A 68 -5.28 -4.57 5.97
N ARG A 69 -5.10 -5.18 7.15
CA ARG A 69 -3.83 -5.20 7.87
C ARG A 69 -2.74 -6.03 7.18
N LYS A 70 -3.12 -6.91 6.26
CA LYS A 70 -2.20 -7.72 5.45
C LYS A 70 -1.84 -7.03 4.13
N ILE A 71 -2.56 -6.00 3.72
CA ILE A 71 -2.33 -5.34 2.43
C ILE A 71 -1.40 -4.14 2.65
N SER A 72 -0.25 -4.14 1.99
CA SER A 72 0.74 -3.06 2.08
C SER A 72 0.79 -2.18 0.82
N VAL A 73 0.22 -2.64 -0.30
CA VAL A 73 0.22 -1.91 -1.58
C VAL A 73 -1.15 -1.95 -2.23
N TYR A 74 -1.68 -0.77 -2.54
CA TYR A 74 -2.88 -0.56 -3.35
C TYR A 74 -2.51 0.22 -4.61
N ALA A 75 -2.58 -0.44 -5.77
CA ALA A 75 -2.22 0.12 -7.07
C ALA A 75 -3.47 0.46 -7.90
N ARG A 76 -3.36 1.41 -8.84
CA ARG A 76 -4.47 1.84 -9.73
C ARG A 76 -5.76 2.20 -8.96
N VAL A 77 -5.63 2.87 -7.81
CA VAL A 77 -6.78 3.27 -6.98
C VAL A 77 -7.40 4.60 -7.41
N ASN A 78 -8.72 4.71 -7.23
CA ASN A 78 -9.47 5.96 -7.43
C ASN A 78 -9.60 6.74 -6.10
N PRO A 79 -9.97 8.04 -6.14
CA PRO A 79 -10.14 8.83 -4.92
C PRO A 79 -11.13 8.23 -3.91
N SER A 80 -12.23 7.63 -4.36
CA SER A 80 -13.22 6.94 -3.51
C SER A 80 -12.62 5.75 -2.76
N ASP A 81 -11.68 5.03 -3.39
CA ASP A 81 -11.04 3.86 -2.80
C ASP A 81 -10.19 4.25 -1.61
N LYS A 82 -9.54 5.42 -1.64
CA LYS A 82 -8.73 5.92 -0.52
C LYS A 82 -9.56 6.07 0.74
N LEU A 83 -10.75 6.67 0.62
CA LEU A 83 -11.67 6.81 1.75
C LEU A 83 -12.13 5.46 2.27
N ARG A 84 -12.38 4.50 1.37
CA ARG A 84 -12.77 3.14 1.74
C ARG A 84 -11.67 2.42 2.49
N ILE A 85 -10.43 2.47 2.01
CA ILE A 85 -9.26 1.90 2.68
C ILE A 85 -9.13 2.49 4.09
N VAL A 86 -9.15 3.81 4.23
CA VAL A 86 -9.01 4.50 5.53
C VAL A 86 -10.11 4.09 6.52
N LYS A 87 -11.35 3.90 6.06
CA LYS A 87 -12.47 3.47 6.92
C LYS A 87 -12.38 2.02 7.39
N SER A 88 -11.59 1.19 6.71
CA SER A 88 -11.43 -0.23 7.06
C SER A 88 -10.30 -0.49 8.05
N TRP A 89 -9.46 0.50 8.34
CA TRP A 89 -8.38 0.42 9.35
C TRP A 89 -8.89 0.69 10.77
#